data_AF-A0A7X0LLG0-F1
#
_entry.id   AF-A0A7X0LLG0-F1
#
_cell.length_a   1.000
_cell.length_b   1.000
_cell.length_c   1.000
_cell.angle_alpha   90.00
_cell.angle_beta   90.00
_cell.angle_gamma   90.00
#
_symmetry.space_group_name_H-M   'P 1'
#
loop_
_entity.id
_entity.type
_entity.pdbx_description
1 polymer ?
#
loop_
_entity_poly.entity_id
_entity_poly.type
_entity_poly.pdbx_seq_one_letter_code
_entity_poly.pdbx_strand_id
1 'polypeptide(L)'
;MPPAHGRRRTTVPRMRPFTRFNANPQKYPPVATDRSINKSYCTSSIRVDYAHVGLYDVTDRQAWIAKKKWGTVPVRVSHARLLKGGTNDTSTADKDKFVCYWYHTPGTGEGYVHGYPIEWDEGHLLIRLDPNWSYAQKKFIPNTDSRRVEKNIEQQYAWGQSIFDTYAKKNPDFPLSWHMVGPRAADSMFYIQRVEPS
;
A
#
# COMPACT_ATOMS: atom_id res chain seq x y z
N MET A 1 -54.82 -42.40 -39.87
CA MET A 1 -55.29 -42.19 -38.48
C MET A 1 -54.11 -42.38 -37.53
N PRO A 2 -53.60 -41.32 -36.88
CA PRO A 2 -52.60 -41.45 -35.81
C PRO A 2 -53.27 -41.48 -34.41
N PRO A 3 -52.60 -42.05 -33.38
CA PRO A 3 -53.20 -42.31 -32.07
C PRO A 3 -53.15 -41.09 -31.14
N ALA A 4 -54.07 -41.07 -30.18
CA ALA A 4 -54.25 -40.01 -29.19
C ALA A 4 -53.09 -39.96 -28.18
N HIS A 5 -52.42 -38.80 -28.10
CA HIS A 5 -51.47 -38.49 -27.03
C HIS A 5 -52.18 -37.97 -25.79
N GLY A 6 -52.06 -38.72 -24.69
CA GLY A 6 -52.52 -38.33 -23.36
C GLY A 6 -51.81 -37.09 -22.82
N ARG A 7 -52.59 -36.10 -22.36
CA ARG A 7 -52.10 -34.89 -21.70
C ARG A 7 -51.57 -35.25 -20.30
N ARG A 8 -50.24 -35.17 -20.10
CA ARG A 8 -49.64 -35.12 -18.75
C ARG A 8 -49.94 -33.77 -18.11
N ARG A 9 -50.60 -33.77 -16.95
CA ARG A 9 -50.72 -32.60 -16.08
C ARG A 9 -49.36 -32.31 -15.42
N THR A 10 -48.73 -31.21 -15.79
CA THR A 10 -47.58 -30.65 -15.08
C THR A 10 -48.10 -29.90 -13.84
N THR A 11 -47.84 -30.44 -12.66
CA THR A 11 -47.99 -29.72 -11.39
C THR A 11 -46.92 -28.64 -11.31
N VAL A 12 -47.35 -27.38 -11.32
CA VAL A 12 -46.48 -26.23 -11.07
C VAL A 12 -46.00 -26.28 -9.61
N PRO A 13 -44.69 -26.16 -9.32
CA PRO A 13 -44.22 -26.11 -7.93
C PRO A 13 -44.77 -24.86 -7.24
N ARG A 14 -45.42 -25.04 -6.10
CA ARG A 14 -45.90 -23.96 -5.24
C ARG A 14 -44.67 -23.20 -4.71
N MET A 15 -44.44 -21.97 -5.21
CA MET A 15 -43.41 -21.09 -4.65
C MET A 15 -43.70 -20.90 -3.16
N ARG A 16 -42.69 -21.20 -2.33
CA ARG A 16 -42.74 -20.88 -0.90
C ARG A 16 -42.68 -19.36 -0.75
N PRO A 17 -43.43 -18.78 0.19
CA PRO A 17 -43.31 -17.35 0.49
C PRO A 17 -41.87 -17.04 0.89
N PHE A 18 -41.31 -15.99 0.31
CA PHE A 18 -40.03 -15.42 0.72
C PHE A 18 -40.08 -15.12 2.22
N THR A 19 -39.46 -15.98 3.02
CA THR A 19 -39.10 -15.65 4.39
C THR A 19 -38.20 -14.42 4.34
N ARG A 20 -38.66 -13.34 4.96
CA ARG A 20 -37.92 -12.09 5.13
C ARG A 20 -36.50 -12.43 5.57
N PHE A 21 -35.52 -11.98 4.79
CA PHE A 21 -34.13 -11.93 5.22
C PHE A 21 -34.07 -11.16 6.53
N ASN A 22 -33.85 -11.88 7.62
CA ASN A 22 -33.53 -11.29 8.90
C ASN A 22 -32.09 -10.80 8.78
N ALA A 23 -31.92 -9.54 8.35
CA ALA A 23 -30.63 -8.86 8.30
C ALA A 23 -30.15 -8.69 9.73
N ASN A 24 -29.42 -9.68 10.25
CA ASN A 24 -28.71 -9.56 11.50
C ASN A 24 -27.53 -8.59 11.27
N PRO A 25 -27.54 -7.34 11.79
CA PRO A 25 -26.54 -6.33 11.44
C PRO A 25 -25.16 -6.58 12.08
N GLN A 26 -25.04 -7.62 12.91
CA GLN A 26 -23.83 -7.91 13.68
C GLN A 26 -23.05 -9.08 13.06
N LYS A 27 -22.28 -8.82 12.01
CA LYS A 27 -21.20 -9.73 11.62
C LYS A 27 -19.93 -9.04 11.13
N TYR A 28 -19.74 -7.79 11.55
CA TYR A 28 -18.43 -7.15 11.48
C TYR A 28 -17.96 -6.90 12.90
N PRO A 29 -16.77 -7.38 13.31
CA PRO A 29 -16.20 -6.98 14.58
C PRO A 29 -16.13 -5.44 14.61
N PRO A 30 -16.32 -4.81 15.78
CA PRO A 30 -16.20 -3.37 15.91
C PRO A 30 -14.89 -2.91 15.27
N VAL A 31 -14.98 -1.90 14.40
CA VAL A 31 -13.82 -1.28 13.76
C VAL A 31 -12.93 -0.77 14.89
N ALA A 32 -11.85 -1.51 15.20
CA ALA A 32 -10.89 -1.11 16.22
C ALA A 32 -10.49 0.35 15.97
N THR A 33 -10.72 1.22 16.97
CA THR A 33 -10.55 2.67 16.88
C THR A 33 -9.11 3.13 17.18
N ASP A 34 -8.29 2.26 17.77
CA ASP A 34 -6.84 2.46 17.90
C ASP A 34 -6.11 1.58 16.88
N ARG A 35 -5.89 2.11 15.67
CA ARG A 35 -5.08 1.46 14.64
C ARG A 35 -3.69 2.07 14.53
N SER A 36 -3.04 2.20 15.70
CA SER A 36 -1.61 2.44 15.81
C SER A 36 -0.78 1.36 15.11
N ILE A 37 0.50 1.66 14.89
CA ILE A 37 1.51 0.75 14.35
C ILE A 37 1.47 -0.61 15.07
N ASN A 38 1.43 -1.69 14.29
CA ASN A 38 1.47 -3.05 14.79
C ASN A 38 2.91 -3.53 14.99
N LYS A 39 3.50 -3.19 16.13
CA LYS A 39 4.89 -3.55 16.50
C LYS A 39 5.18 -5.06 16.48
N SER A 40 4.16 -5.92 16.47
CA SER A 40 4.38 -7.36 16.29
C SER A 40 4.74 -7.72 14.84
N TYR A 41 4.31 -6.94 13.86
CA TYR A 41 4.56 -7.14 12.42
C TYR A 41 5.59 -6.19 11.83
N CYS A 42 5.84 -5.05 12.44
CA CYS A 42 6.82 -4.08 11.95
C CYS A 42 7.82 -3.63 13.02
N THR A 43 8.90 -3.03 12.56
CA THR A 43 9.97 -2.46 13.39
C THR A 43 10.36 -1.08 12.87
N SER A 44 10.81 -0.20 13.76
CA SER A 44 11.41 1.09 13.37
C SER A 44 12.89 0.96 13.01
N SER A 45 13.51 -0.20 13.29
CA SER A 45 14.89 -0.48 12.91
C SER A 45 14.97 -0.75 11.40
N ILE A 46 15.30 0.29 10.63
CA ILE A 46 15.53 0.19 9.19
C ILE A 46 16.68 -0.76 8.89
N ARG A 47 16.51 -1.56 7.84
CA ARG A 47 17.40 -2.63 7.42
C ARG A 47 17.53 -2.65 5.90
N VAL A 48 18.70 -3.02 5.41
CA VAL A 48 19.04 -3.05 3.97
C VAL A 48 19.34 -4.47 3.47
N ASP A 49 19.20 -5.50 4.33
CA ASP A 49 19.53 -6.90 4.01
C ASP A 49 18.34 -7.72 3.47
N TYR A 50 17.16 -7.10 3.30
CA TYR A 50 16.02 -7.75 2.66
C TYR A 50 15.00 -6.74 2.13
N ALA A 51 14.32 -7.10 1.04
CA ALA A 51 13.21 -6.33 0.49
C ALA A 51 11.97 -6.34 1.41
N HIS A 52 11.30 -5.19 1.54
CA HIS A 52 10.15 -5.02 2.43
C HIS A 52 9.25 -3.84 2.06
N VAL A 53 8.02 -3.84 2.58
CA VAL A 53 7.17 -2.65 2.62
C VAL A 53 7.41 -1.84 3.89
N GLY A 54 7.10 -0.54 3.85
CA GLY A 54 7.16 0.33 5.02
C GLY A 54 6.14 1.46 5.03
N LEU A 55 5.95 2.02 6.22
CA LEU A 55 5.10 3.17 6.51
C LEU A 55 5.93 4.24 7.20
N TYR A 56 5.83 5.47 6.73
CA TYR A 56 6.41 6.63 7.39
C TYR A 56 5.29 7.43 8.05
N ASP A 57 5.34 7.54 9.38
CA ASP A 57 4.40 8.37 10.14
C ASP A 57 4.78 9.84 9.95
N VAL A 58 3.94 10.63 9.27
CA VAL A 58 4.27 12.04 9.02
C VAL A 58 4.17 12.92 10.26
N THR A 59 3.47 12.44 11.30
CA THR A 59 3.30 13.15 12.57
C THR A 59 4.53 12.93 13.45
N ASP A 60 4.90 11.67 13.65
CA ASP A 60 6.03 11.29 14.51
C ASP A 60 7.38 11.31 13.76
N ARG A 61 7.35 11.54 12.44
CA ARG A 61 8.52 11.49 11.54
C ARG A 61 9.33 10.20 11.64
N GLN A 62 8.61 9.08 11.83
CA GLN A 62 9.22 7.78 12.08
C GLN A 62 8.90 6.79 10.96
N ALA A 63 9.95 6.20 10.40
CA ALA A 63 9.86 5.11 9.43
C ALA A 63 9.67 3.75 10.14
N TRP A 64 8.82 2.91 9.57
CA TRP A 64 8.50 1.56 10.03
C TRP A 64 8.56 0.59 8.85
N ILE A 65 9.17 -0.58 9.05
CA ILE A 65 9.29 -1.61 8.02
C ILE A 65 8.66 -2.93 8.46
N ALA A 66 8.14 -3.70 7.51
CA ALA A 66 7.68 -5.06 7.77
C ALA A 66 8.84 -5.93 8.27
N LYS A 67 8.66 -6.61 9.41
CA LYS A 67 9.65 -7.55 9.96
C LYS A 67 9.74 -8.78 9.06
N LYS A 68 10.97 -9.25 8.82
CA LYS A 68 11.22 -10.60 8.29
C LYS A 68 10.78 -11.64 9.32
N LYS A 69 9.81 -12.48 8.94
CA LYS A 69 9.29 -13.59 9.76
C LYS A 69 9.35 -14.89 8.95
N TRP A 70 9.47 -16.02 9.65
CA TRP A 70 9.42 -17.33 9.00
C TRP A 70 8.14 -17.49 8.17
N GLY A 71 8.27 -17.98 6.94
CA GLY A 71 7.16 -18.17 6.01
C GLY A 71 6.51 -16.88 5.46
N THR A 72 7.06 -15.70 5.74
CA THR A 72 6.55 -14.41 5.24
C THR A 72 7.59 -13.71 4.37
N VAL A 73 7.19 -13.31 3.16
CA VAL A 73 8.00 -12.47 2.27
C VAL A 73 7.65 -11.00 2.54
N PRO A 74 8.50 -10.20 3.21
CA PRO A 74 8.10 -8.89 3.72
C PRO A 74 7.69 -7.88 2.63
N VAL A 75 8.30 -7.94 1.45
CA VAL A 75 7.95 -7.05 0.31
C VAL A 75 6.58 -7.35 -0.30
N ARG A 76 6.02 -8.54 -0.04
CA ARG A 76 4.68 -8.94 -0.52
C ARG A 76 3.58 -8.70 0.50
N VAL A 77 3.92 -8.18 1.68
CA VAL A 77 2.95 -7.88 2.73
C VAL A 77 2.20 -6.59 2.39
N SER A 78 0.88 -6.56 2.59
CA SER A 78 0.11 -5.31 2.49
C SER A 78 0.55 -4.32 3.57
N HIS A 79 0.75 -3.06 3.21
CA HIS A 79 0.95 -1.95 4.16
C HIS A 79 -0.09 -1.93 5.29
N ALA A 80 -1.31 -2.41 5.05
CA ALA A 80 -2.35 -2.46 6.08
C ALA A 80 -1.96 -3.35 7.26
N ARG A 81 -1.24 -4.46 7.03
CA ARG A 81 -0.80 -5.36 8.10
C ARG A 81 0.20 -4.71 9.08
N LEU A 82 0.83 -3.60 8.69
CA LEU A 82 1.70 -2.83 9.58
C LEU A 82 0.90 -1.99 10.59
N LEU A 83 -0.43 -1.94 10.47
CA LEU A 83 -1.35 -1.28 11.40
C LEU A 83 -2.14 -2.32 12.20
N LYS A 84 -2.47 -2.00 13.46
CA LYS A 84 -3.33 -2.87 14.28
C LYS A 84 -4.69 -3.04 13.60
N GLY A 85 -5.14 -4.28 13.48
CA GLY A 85 -6.42 -4.63 12.85
C GLY A 85 -6.45 -4.57 11.32
N GLY A 86 -5.34 -4.23 10.65
CA GLY A 86 -5.23 -4.33 9.20
C GLY A 86 -4.99 -5.76 8.71
N THR A 87 -5.51 -6.09 7.53
CA THR A 87 -5.33 -7.40 6.88
C THR A 87 -4.65 -7.26 5.52
N ASN A 88 -4.51 -8.34 4.75
CA ASN A 88 -3.97 -8.23 3.39
C ASN A 88 -4.93 -7.51 2.44
N ASP A 89 -6.23 -7.66 2.68
CA ASP A 89 -7.27 -7.30 1.70
C ASP A 89 -8.03 -6.03 2.09
N THR A 90 -7.78 -5.48 3.27
CA THR A 90 -8.45 -4.27 3.76
C THR A 90 -7.52 -3.07 3.84
N SER A 91 -7.84 -2.02 3.08
CA SER A 91 -7.33 -0.68 3.36
C SER A 91 -8.01 -0.12 4.61
N THR A 92 -7.28 0.64 5.42
CA THR A 92 -7.80 1.23 6.65
C THR A 92 -7.73 2.75 6.53
N ALA A 93 -8.78 3.48 6.93
CA ALA A 93 -8.78 4.94 6.95
C ALA A 93 -7.61 5.52 7.76
N ASP A 94 -7.03 4.75 8.69
CA ASP A 94 -5.84 5.20 9.44
C ASP A 94 -4.54 5.19 8.64
N LYS A 95 -4.52 4.61 7.43
CA LYS A 95 -3.39 4.75 6.49
C LYS A 95 -3.18 6.19 6.04
N ASP A 96 -4.22 7.01 6.16
CA ASP A 96 -4.29 8.38 5.70
C ASP A 96 -3.23 9.32 6.31
N LYS A 97 -2.58 8.93 7.42
CA LYS A 97 -1.44 9.66 8.02
C LYS A 97 -0.07 9.09 7.69
N PHE A 98 0.01 7.99 6.95
CA PHE A 98 1.26 7.28 6.67
C PHE A 98 1.62 7.31 5.20
N VAL A 99 2.82 7.79 4.87
CA VAL A 99 3.37 7.62 3.53
C VAL A 99 3.79 6.16 3.37
N CYS A 100 3.25 5.50 2.36
CA CYS A 100 3.60 4.12 2.03
C CYS A 100 4.86 4.10 1.16
N TYR A 101 5.75 3.15 1.41
CA TYR A 101 6.92 2.93 0.56
C TYR A 101 7.28 1.45 0.46
N TRP A 102 8.07 1.11 -0.55
CA TRP A 102 8.63 -0.21 -0.80
C TRP A 102 10.15 -0.08 -0.90
N TYR A 103 10.86 -1.07 -0.38
CA TYR A 103 12.29 -1.18 -0.52
C TYR A 103 12.63 -2.52 -1.17
N HIS A 104 13.41 -2.47 -2.25
CA HIS A 104 13.98 -3.61 -2.93
C HIS A 104 15.49 -3.62 -2.70
N THR A 105 16.02 -4.76 -2.29
CA THR A 105 17.46 -5.02 -2.35
C THR A 105 17.85 -5.40 -3.78
N PRO A 106 19.16 -5.36 -4.13
CA PRO A 106 19.65 -5.86 -5.41
C PRO A 106 19.05 -7.22 -5.79
N GLY A 107 18.62 -7.34 -7.04
CA GLY A 107 18.06 -8.54 -7.65
C GLY A 107 16.67 -8.94 -7.16
N THR A 108 15.98 -8.13 -6.37
CA THR A 108 14.66 -8.50 -5.81
C THR A 108 13.46 -7.82 -6.45
N GLY A 109 13.66 -6.80 -7.28
CA GLY A 109 12.62 -6.26 -8.14
C GLY A 109 12.76 -6.76 -9.58
N GLU A 110 11.75 -6.47 -10.39
CA GLU A 110 11.71 -6.90 -11.79
C GLU A 110 10.88 -5.92 -12.64
N GLY A 111 11.16 -5.90 -13.94
CA GLY A 111 10.36 -5.17 -14.92
C GLY A 111 10.46 -3.65 -14.83
N TYR A 112 9.46 -2.96 -15.38
CA TYR A 112 9.40 -1.50 -15.40
C TYR A 112 8.46 -0.99 -14.30
N VAL A 113 8.81 0.14 -13.70
CA VAL A 113 7.91 0.83 -12.76
C VAL A 113 7.21 1.95 -13.51
N HIS A 114 5.88 1.83 -13.68
CA HIS A 114 5.09 2.75 -14.51
C HIS A 114 5.64 2.97 -15.93
N GLY A 115 6.22 1.91 -16.52
CA GLY A 115 6.81 1.97 -17.86
C GLY A 115 8.23 2.54 -17.91
N TYR A 116 8.78 3.00 -16.77
CA TYR A 116 10.16 3.46 -16.67
C TYR A 116 11.11 2.29 -16.35
N PRO A 117 12.26 2.17 -17.06
CA PRO A 117 13.23 1.12 -16.78
C PRO A 117 13.97 1.37 -15.47
N ILE A 118 14.12 0.33 -14.64
CA ILE A 118 14.82 0.38 -13.35
C ILE A 118 15.95 -0.66 -13.37
N GLU A 119 17.15 -0.23 -12.95
CA GLU A 119 18.37 -1.04 -12.83
C GLU A 119 18.31 -1.92 -11.57
N TRP A 120 17.63 -3.06 -11.63
CA TRP A 120 17.39 -3.89 -10.44
C TRP A 120 18.64 -4.53 -9.80
N ASP A 121 19.85 -4.28 -10.28
CA ASP A 121 21.11 -4.68 -9.64
C ASP A 121 21.52 -3.75 -8.48
N GLU A 122 20.81 -2.64 -8.26
CA GLU A 122 20.97 -1.77 -7.10
C GLU A 122 19.81 -1.87 -6.08
N GLY A 123 19.99 -1.22 -4.92
CA GLY A 123 18.92 -1.05 -3.95
C GLY A 123 17.98 0.07 -4.37
N HIS A 124 16.67 -0.16 -4.29
CA HIS A 124 15.67 0.86 -4.64
C HIS A 124 14.65 1.11 -3.55
N LEU A 125 14.49 2.38 -3.19
CA LEU A 125 13.39 2.87 -2.38
C LEU A 125 12.32 3.50 -3.28
N LEU A 126 11.14 2.89 -3.35
CA LEU A 126 9.98 3.38 -4.08
C LEU A 126 9.00 4.00 -3.09
N ILE A 127 8.84 5.32 -3.13
CA ILE A 127 7.99 6.05 -2.20
C ILE A 127 6.70 6.41 -2.91
N ARG A 128 5.55 6.08 -2.32
CA ARG A 128 4.25 6.45 -2.87
C ARG A 128 4.11 7.98 -2.84
N LEU A 129 3.79 8.56 -3.98
CA LEU A 129 3.40 9.95 -4.11
C LEU A 129 1.88 10.03 -4.31
N ASP A 130 1.22 10.81 -3.46
CA ASP A 130 -0.21 11.12 -3.58
C ASP A 130 -0.37 12.65 -3.72
N PRO A 131 -0.24 13.23 -4.92
CA PRO A 131 -0.16 14.68 -5.11
C PRO A 131 -1.35 15.43 -4.48
N ASN A 132 -2.53 14.81 -4.56
CA ASN A 132 -3.79 15.38 -4.08
C ASN A 132 -4.15 14.99 -2.66
N TRP A 133 -3.38 14.16 -1.96
CA TRP A 133 -3.71 13.79 -0.58
C TRP A 133 -2.90 14.63 0.40
N SER A 134 -3.58 15.49 1.16
CA SER A 134 -2.95 16.19 2.27
C SER A 134 -2.94 15.30 3.50
N TYR A 135 -1.78 14.71 3.82
CA TYR A 135 -1.61 13.88 5.02
C TYR A 135 -1.83 14.68 6.32
N ALA A 136 -1.46 15.95 6.34
CA ALA A 136 -1.65 16.84 7.49
C ALA A 136 -3.14 17.13 7.77
N GLN A 137 -3.93 17.36 6.71
CA GLN A 137 -5.36 17.67 6.83
C GLN A 137 -6.26 16.45 6.74
N LYS A 138 -5.71 15.30 6.33
CA LYS A 138 -6.42 14.05 5.98
C LYS A 138 -7.57 14.30 5.00
N LYS A 139 -7.28 15.08 3.95
CA LYS A 139 -8.27 15.52 2.96
C LYS A 139 -7.64 15.59 1.57
N PHE A 140 -8.50 15.43 0.57
CA PHE A 140 -8.12 15.67 -0.81
C PHE A 140 -7.97 17.17 -1.10
N ILE A 141 -6.92 17.51 -1.85
CA ILE A 141 -6.68 18.80 -2.48
C ILE A 141 -7.27 18.72 -3.88
N PRO A 142 -8.25 19.58 -4.24
CA PRO A 142 -8.79 19.62 -5.58
C PRO A 142 -7.71 19.85 -6.65
N ASN A 143 -7.80 19.16 -7.79
CA ASN A 143 -6.87 19.33 -8.92
C ASN A 143 -6.81 20.77 -9.46
N THR A 144 -7.86 21.54 -9.25
CA THR A 144 -7.94 22.95 -9.67
C THR A 144 -7.05 23.87 -8.84
N ASP A 145 -6.57 23.42 -7.68
CA ASP A 145 -5.69 24.19 -6.79
C ASP A 145 -4.23 23.76 -6.98
N SER A 146 -3.67 24.06 -8.16
CA SER A 146 -2.34 23.63 -8.58
C SER A 146 -1.25 24.03 -7.58
N ARG A 147 -1.32 25.25 -7.05
CA ARG A 147 -0.36 25.75 -6.05
C ARG A 147 -0.35 24.91 -4.78
N ARG A 148 -1.50 24.45 -4.29
CA ARG A 148 -1.54 23.57 -3.12
C ARG A 148 -1.07 22.16 -3.44
N VAL A 149 -1.35 21.66 -4.65
CA VAL A 149 -0.85 20.37 -5.10
C VAL A 149 0.67 20.38 -5.17
N GLU A 150 1.28 21.40 -5.79
CA GLU A 150 2.74 21.57 -5.86
C GLU A 150 3.39 21.59 -4.48
N LYS A 151 2.88 22.42 -3.55
CA LYS A 151 3.36 22.44 -2.16
C LYS A 151 3.22 21.10 -1.45
N ASN A 152 2.17 20.34 -1.77
CA ASN A 152 1.96 19.02 -1.18
C ASN A 152 2.93 17.97 -1.75
N ILE A 153 3.29 18.08 -3.03
CA ILE A 153 4.34 17.27 -3.65
C ILE A 153 5.69 17.59 -3.00
N GLU A 154 6.05 18.88 -2.86
CA GLU A 154 7.29 19.31 -2.18
C GLU A 154 7.39 18.77 -0.74
N GLN A 155 6.27 18.78 -0.01
CA GLN A 155 6.24 18.24 1.34
C GLN A 155 6.46 16.72 1.37
N GLN A 156 5.85 16.00 0.43
CA GLN A 156 6.05 14.55 0.28
C GLN A 156 7.47 14.21 -0.18
N TYR A 157 8.07 15.04 -1.02
CA TYR A 157 9.47 14.94 -1.41
C TYR A 157 10.38 15.04 -0.18
N ALA A 158 10.14 16.02 0.70
CA ALA A 158 10.93 16.17 1.92
C ALA A 158 10.82 14.96 2.87
N TRP A 159 9.63 14.36 2.97
CA TRP A 159 9.47 13.09 3.70
C TRP A 159 10.19 11.94 3.00
N GLY A 160 10.11 11.89 1.67
CA GLY A 160 10.81 10.90 0.86
C GLY A 160 12.32 10.93 1.08
N GLN A 161 12.91 12.11 1.03
CA GLN A 161 14.32 12.36 1.34
C GLN A 161 14.65 11.89 2.77
N SER A 162 13.82 12.22 3.77
CA SER A 162 14.05 11.78 5.15
C SER A 162 14.06 10.25 5.30
N ILE A 163 13.20 9.55 4.54
CA ILE A 163 13.20 8.07 4.52
C ILE A 163 14.50 7.60 3.86
N PHE A 164 14.84 8.11 2.67
CA PHE A 164 16.05 7.74 1.94
C PHE A 164 17.33 7.94 2.77
N ASP A 165 17.49 9.09 3.42
CA ASP A 165 18.63 9.38 4.30
C ASP A 165 18.76 8.34 5.43
N THR A 166 17.65 7.78 5.89
CA THR A 166 17.66 6.73 6.92
C THR A 166 18.20 5.40 6.39
N TYR A 167 17.94 5.08 5.12
CA TYR A 167 18.53 3.91 4.45
C TYR A 167 19.99 4.15 4.09
N ALA A 168 20.33 5.32 3.55
CA ALA A 168 21.71 5.69 3.20
C ALA A 168 22.64 5.61 4.42
N LYS A 169 22.18 6.06 5.60
CA LYS A 169 22.90 5.93 6.89
C LYS A 169 23.19 4.50 7.33
N LYS A 170 22.60 3.49 6.69
CA LYS A 170 22.94 2.08 6.91
C LYS A 170 24.18 1.64 6.16
N ASN A 171 24.74 2.51 5.31
CA ASN A 171 25.93 2.27 4.50
C ASN A 171 25.81 0.92 3.76
N PRO A 172 24.80 0.75 2.89
CA PRO A 172 24.72 -0.46 2.08
C PRO A 172 25.99 -0.62 1.25
N ASP A 173 26.41 -1.87 1.04
CA ASP A 173 27.57 -2.26 0.22
C ASP A 173 27.26 -2.28 -1.28
N PHE A 174 26.10 -1.75 -1.67
CA PHE A 174 25.61 -1.63 -3.03
C PHE A 174 25.04 -0.22 -3.27
N PRO A 175 24.91 0.22 -4.53
CA PRO A 175 24.30 1.50 -4.83
C PRO A 175 22.85 1.56 -4.35
N LEU A 176 22.41 2.72 -3.88
CA LEU A 176 21.07 2.92 -3.38
C LEU A 176 20.43 4.12 -4.06
N SER A 177 19.32 3.89 -4.76
CA SER A 177 18.53 4.91 -5.43
C SER A 177 17.13 5.03 -4.84
N TRP A 178 16.50 6.19 -5.02
CA TRP A 178 15.09 6.35 -4.68
C TRP A 178 14.27 7.11 -5.72
N HIS A 179 12.97 6.85 -5.63
CA HIS A 179 11.96 7.24 -6.60
C HIS A 179 10.69 7.66 -5.86
N MET A 180 9.93 8.57 -6.47
CA MET A 180 8.55 8.86 -6.06
C MET A 180 7.60 8.34 -7.14
N VAL A 181 6.70 7.43 -6.76
CA VAL A 181 5.77 6.78 -7.68
C VAL A 181 4.38 7.35 -7.47
N GLY A 182 3.93 8.18 -8.41
CA GLY A 182 2.62 8.82 -8.40
C GLY A 182 1.51 7.90 -8.91
N PRO A 183 0.24 8.34 -8.90
CA PRO A 183 -0.89 7.55 -9.40
C PRO A 183 -0.88 7.38 -10.92
N ARG A 184 -0.20 8.27 -11.67
CA ARG A 184 0.04 8.17 -13.10
C ARG A 184 1.54 8.16 -13.36
N ALA A 185 1.96 7.61 -14.49
CA ALA A 185 3.37 7.64 -14.92
C ALA A 185 3.93 9.07 -14.99
N ALA A 186 3.13 10.02 -15.47
CA ALA A 186 3.53 11.43 -15.57
C ALA A 186 3.67 12.15 -14.22
N ASP A 187 3.12 11.58 -13.14
CA ASP A 187 3.27 12.12 -11.78
C ASP A 187 4.52 11.55 -11.09
N SER A 188 5.11 10.49 -11.63
CA SER A 188 6.26 9.80 -11.03
C SER A 188 7.58 10.55 -11.30
N MET A 189 8.50 10.45 -10.35
CA MET A 189 9.86 10.97 -10.42
C MET A 189 10.83 9.82 -10.16
N PHE A 190 11.63 9.45 -11.15
CA PHE A 190 12.57 8.33 -11.07
C PHE A 190 14.00 8.84 -10.92
N TYR A 191 14.83 8.06 -10.22
CA TYR A 191 16.24 8.36 -9.97
C TYR A 191 16.47 9.75 -9.41
N ILE A 192 15.69 10.11 -8.38
CA ILE A 192 15.77 11.43 -7.73
C ILE A 192 17.18 11.63 -7.15
N GLN A 193 17.70 10.61 -6.50
CA GLN A 193 19.06 10.56 -5.99
C GLN A 193 19.55 9.12 -5.99
N ARG A 194 20.84 8.95 -6.24
CA ARG A 194 21.59 7.71 -6.09
C ARG A 194 22.79 7.97 -5.19
N VAL A 195 23.06 7.07 -4.26
CA VAL A 195 24.28 7.08 -3.45
C VAL A 195 25.09 5.81 -3.72
N GLU A 196 26.40 5.97 -3.81
CA GLU A 196 27.33 4.85 -3.97
C GLU A 196 27.68 4.25 -2.61
N PRO A 197 28.08 2.97 -2.56
CA PRO A 197 28.66 2.39 -1.36
C PRO A 197 29.91 3.19 -0.95
N SER A 198 30.06 3.39 0.36
CA SER A 198 31.18 4.12 0.98
C SER A 198 32.21 3.19 1.60
#